data_AF-A0A2N2D954-F1
#
_entry.id   AF-A0A2N2D954-F1
#
_cell.length_a   1.000
_cell.length_b   1.000
_cell.length_c   1.000
_cell.angle_alpha   90.00
_cell.angle_beta   90.00
_cell.angle_gamma   90.00
#
_symmetry.space_group_name_H-M   'P 1'
#
loop_
_entity.id
_entity.type
_entity.pdbx_description
1 polymer ?
#
loop_
_entity_poly.entity_id
_entity_poly.type
_entity_poly.pdbx_seq_one_letter_code
_entity_poly.pdbx_strand_id
1 'polypeptide(L)'
;MLPGTVSYTLNHVLVLRLLMVGSFKKVKTLHNFLYLAASKNKIRDFPKPLIFIKLKSGVFNLDAQIILEELKKADYIEDTLSLNDYGRQLYYSYAPLLKYHKFPQSCLDMLRDYGCNLWQVNHEILFDPQFKKKRVGDKIIFQPLIKDLSSP
;
A
#
# COMPACT_ATOMS: atom_id res chain seq x y z
N MET A 1 -30.77 12.88 -2.15
CA MET A 1 -29.49 12.22 -1.80
C MET A 1 -28.44 12.72 -2.78
N LEU A 2 -27.36 13.33 -2.28
CA LEU A 2 -26.26 13.79 -3.14
C LEU A 2 -25.52 12.57 -3.72
N PRO A 3 -25.05 12.61 -4.97
CA PRO A 3 -24.27 11.50 -5.54
C PRO A 3 -22.96 11.36 -4.76
N GLY A 4 -22.74 10.15 -4.21
CA GLY A 4 -21.40 9.60 -3.98
C GLY A 4 -20.49 10.33 -2.98
N THR A 5 -20.80 10.29 -1.69
CA THR A 5 -19.76 10.44 -0.66
C THR A 5 -18.87 9.19 -0.68
N VAL A 6 -17.79 9.23 -1.46
CA VAL A 6 -16.70 8.27 -1.36
C VAL A 6 -16.00 8.52 -0.02
N SER A 7 -16.05 7.55 0.89
CA SER A 7 -15.38 7.66 2.20
C SER A 7 -13.90 7.31 2.04
N TYR A 8 -13.05 8.34 1.92
CA TYR A 8 -11.61 8.15 1.86
C TYR A 8 -11.05 7.66 3.19
N THR A 9 -10.40 6.49 3.17
CA THR A 9 -9.72 5.91 4.33
C THR A 9 -8.24 6.28 4.35
N LEU A 10 -7.55 6.08 5.48
CA LEU A 10 -6.10 6.24 5.56
C LEU A 10 -5.33 5.39 4.53
N ASN A 11 -5.88 4.23 4.14
CA ASN A 11 -5.31 3.41 3.08
C ASN A 11 -5.36 4.12 1.71
N HIS A 12 -6.41 4.90 1.43
CA HIS A 12 -6.48 5.70 0.20
C HIS A 12 -5.38 6.75 0.19
N VAL A 13 -5.20 7.46 1.30
CA VAL A 13 -4.16 8.49 1.41
C VAL A 13 -2.76 7.88 1.30
N LEU A 14 -2.54 6.68 1.85
CA LEU A 14 -1.29 5.93 1.66
C LEU A 14 -1.07 5.60 0.17
N VAL A 15 -2.05 5.00 -0.51
CA VAL A 15 -1.94 4.63 -1.92
C VAL A 15 -1.68 5.87 -2.78
N LEU A 16 -2.42 6.96 -2.57
CA LEU A 16 -2.18 8.24 -3.24
C LEU A 16 -0.74 8.72 -3.02
N ARG A 17 -0.23 8.69 -1.78
CA ARG A 17 1.16 9.09 -1.48
C ARG A 17 2.18 8.21 -2.21
N LEU A 18 1.93 6.91 -2.28
CA LEU A 18 2.81 5.97 -2.97
C LEU A 18 2.80 6.20 -4.48
N LEU A 19 1.65 6.46 -5.10
CA LEU A 19 1.56 6.76 -6.53
C LEU A 19 2.13 8.15 -6.87
N MET A 20 2.08 9.09 -5.93
CA MET A 20 2.67 10.42 -6.11
C MET A 20 4.22 10.36 -6.15
N VAL A 21 4.81 9.52 -5.29
CA VAL A 21 6.28 9.48 -5.10
C VAL A 21 6.93 8.34 -5.89
N GLY A 22 6.23 7.22 -6.06
CA GLY A 22 6.75 6.00 -6.66
C GLY A 22 6.32 5.83 -8.12
N SER A 23 7.25 5.42 -8.97
CA SER A 23 6.99 5.15 -10.40
C SER A 23 6.46 3.73 -10.63
N PHE A 24 5.29 3.40 -10.06
CA PHE A 24 4.69 2.07 -10.16
C PHE A 24 4.12 1.80 -11.56
N LYS A 25 4.86 1.13 -12.45
CA LYS A 25 4.36 0.83 -13.82
C LYS A 25 3.28 -0.26 -13.87
N LYS A 26 3.11 -1.05 -12.82
CA LYS A 26 2.19 -2.21 -12.78
C LYS A 26 1.56 -2.36 -11.39
N VAL A 27 0.27 -2.66 -11.35
CA VAL A 27 -0.49 -2.91 -10.10
C VAL A 27 0.15 -4.02 -9.26
N LYS A 28 0.61 -5.09 -9.91
CA LYS A 28 1.36 -6.18 -9.26
C LYS A 28 2.55 -5.66 -8.43
N THR A 29 3.27 -4.67 -8.93
CA THR A 29 4.43 -4.11 -8.23
C THR A 29 4.02 -3.33 -7.00
N LEU A 30 2.90 -2.59 -7.04
CA LEU A 30 2.34 -1.95 -5.86
C LEU A 30 1.94 -3.00 -4.80
N HIS A 31 1.26 -4.08 -5.19
CA HIS A 31 0.85 -5.13 -4.26
C HIS A 31 2.06 -5.82 -3.60
N ASN A 32 3.07 -6.18 -4.40
CA ASN A 32 4.30 -6.77 -3.90
C ASN A 32 5.08 -5.80 -3.00
N PHE A 33 5.07 -4.50 -3.34
CA PHE A 33 5.72 -3.46 -2.55
C PHE A 33 5.05 -3.31 -1.18
N LEU A 34 3.73 -3.18 -1.13
CA LEU A 34 2.96 -3.09 0.12
C LEU A 34 3.21 -4.31 1.01
N TYR A 35 3.32 -5.50 0.41
CA TYR A 35 3.66 -6.72 1.13
C TYR A 35 5.05 -6.70 1.73
N LEU A 36 6.08 -6.36 0.94
CA LEU A 36 7.44 -6.28 1.45
C LEU A 36 7.58 -5.20 2.52
N ALA A 37 6.88 -4.07 2.36
CA ALA A 37 6.83 -3.02 3.37
C ALA A 37 6.20 -3.55 4.67
N ALA A 38 5.11 -4.32 4.60
CA ALA A 38 4.49 -4.95 5.76
C ALA A 38 5.35 -6.06 6.40
N SER A 39 6.08 -6.83 5.58
CA SER A 39 6.95 -7.91 6.05
C SER A 39 8.19 -7.38 6.77
N LYS A 40 8.89 -6.43 6.14
CA LYS A 40 10.15 -5.86 6.64
C LYS A 40 9.95 -4.88 7.79
N ASN A 41 8.86 -4.11 7.79
CA ASN A 41 8.60 -3.18 8.87
C ASN A 41 8.03 -3.91 10.07
N LYS A 42 8.79 -3.84 11.18
CA LYS A 42 8.32 -4.27 12.50
C LYS A 42 7.23 -3.35 13.01
N ILE A 43 7.27 -2.06 12.66
CA ILE A 43 6.26 -1.08 13.04
C ILE A 43 5.06 -1.22 12.10
N ARG A 44 4.00 -1.85 12.58
CA ARG A 44 2.72 -1.99 11.87
C ARG A 44 1.68 -1.20 12.65
N ASP A 45 1.59 0.10 12.44
CA ASP A 45 0.64 0.96 13.16
C ASP A 45 -0.51 1.45 12.27
N PHE A 46 -0.91 0.59 11.32
CA PHE A 46 -2.10 0.82 10.51
C PHE A 46 -3.39 0.55 11.31
N PRO A 47 -4.48 1.26 11.02
CA PRO A 47 -5.77 1.05 11.70
C PRO A 47 -6.41 -0.30 11.40
N LYS A 48 -6.02 -0.99 10.32
CA LYS A 48 -6.56 -2.29 9.90
C LYS A 48 -5.45 -3.26 9.49
N PRO A 49 -5.65 -4.58 9.68
CA PRO A 49 -4.72 -5.59 9.16
C PRO A 49 -4.56 -5.49 7.65
N LEU A 50 -3.33 -5.68 7.17
CA LEU A 50 -3.07 -5.84 5.75
C LEU A 50 -3.15 -7.33 5.40
N ILE A 51 -4.07 -7.67 4.50
CA ILE A 51 -4.32 -9.05 4.08
C ILE A 51 -3.89 -9.21 2.62
N PHE A 52 -3.06 -10.22 2.37
CA PHE A 52 -2.54 -10.55 1.05
C PHE A 52 -2.92 -11.99 0.70
N ILE A 53 -3.27 -12.24 -0.56
CA ILE A 53 -3.43 -13.58 -1.13
C ILE A 53 -2.16 -13.91 -1.91
N LYS A 54 -1.53 -15.04 -1.60
CA LYS A 54 -0.36 -15.49 -2.34
C LYS A 54 -0.73 -15.91 -3.76
N LEU A 55 -0.01 -15.39 -4.75
CA LEU A 55 -0.05 -15.80 -6.15
C LEU A 55 1.24 -16.56 -6.52
N LYS A 56 1.28 -17.13 -7.73
CA LYS A 56 2.46 -17.85 -8.23
C LYS A 56 3.74 -16.99 -8.24
N SER A 57 3.62 -15.71 -8.56
CA SER A 57 4.78 -14.81 -8.75
C SER A 57 4.66 -13.49 -7.98
N GLY A 58 4.01 -13.51 -6.81
CA GLY A 58 3.81 -12.34 -5.96
C GLY A 58 2.55 -12.46 -5.13
N VAL A 59 1.96 -11.34 -4.74
CA VAL A 59 0.74 -11.32 -3.93
C VAL A 59 -0.31 -10.38 -4.49
N PHE A 60 -1.54 -10.55 -4.01
CA PHE A 60 -2.67 -9.69 -4.29
C PHE A 60 -3.21 -9.11 -2.99
N ASN A 61 -3.45 -7.80 -2.94
CA ASN A 61 -4.13 -7.14 -1.83
C ASN A 61 -5.47 -6.60 -2.34
N LEU A 62 -6.57 -7.13 -1.82
CA LEU A 62 -7.91 -6.76 -2.30
C LEU A 62 -8.24 -5.30 -2.00
N ASP A 63 -7.91 -4.81 -0.81
CA ASP A 63 -8.20 -3.44 -0.41
C ASP A 63 -7.45 -2.43 -1.30
N ALA A 64 -6.17 -2.71 -1.60
CA ALA A 64 -5.38 -1.88 -2.52
C ALA A 64 -5.97 -1.90 -3.94
N GLN A 65 -6.43 -3.07 -4.41
CA GLN A 65 -7.08 -3.18 -5.72
C GLN A 65 -8.36 -2.34 -5.79
N ILE A 66 -9.23 -2.43 -4.76
CA ILE A 66 -10.47 -1.65 -4.69
C ILE A 66 -10.16 -0.16 -4.72
N ILE A 67 -9.18 0.29 -3.91
CA ILE A 67 -8.76 1.70 -3.89
C ILE A 67 -8.29 2.16 -5.28
N LEU A 68 -7.49 1.35 -5.98
CA LEU A 68 -7.03 1.70 -7.33
C LEU A 68 -8.19 1.81 -8.31
N GLU A 69 -9.17 0.91 -8.24
CA GLU A 69 -10.36 0.93 -9.09
C GLU A 69 -11.24 2.16 -8.81
N GLU A 70 -11.41 2.51 -7.53
CA GLU A 70 -12.14 3.72 -7.12
C GLU A 70 -11.45 4.99 -7.61
N LEU A 71 -10.12 5.08 -7.45
CA LEU A 71 -9.33 6.21 -7.95
C LEU A 71 -9.36 6.31 -9.47
N LYS A 72 -9.33 5.18 -10.19
CA LYS A 72 -9.43 5.15 -11.66
C LYS A 72 -10.81 5.57 -12.13
N LYS A 73 -11.87 5.05 -11.50
CA LYS A 73 -13.26 5.40 -11.82
C LYS A 73 -13.55 6.89 -11.59
N ALA A 74 -12.90 7.48 -10.61
CA ALA A 74 -13.01 8.91 -10.30
C ALA A 74 -12.02 9.80 -11.07
N ASP A 75 -11.28 9.23 -12.04
CA ASP A 75 -10.33 9.95 -12.89
C ASP A 75 -9.26 10.71 -12.08
N TYR A 76 -8.73 10.09 -11.02
CA TYR A 76 -7.59 10.63 -10.25
C TYR A 76 -6.25 10.02 -10.65
N ILE A 77 -6.27 8.89 -11.37
CA ILE A 77 -5.08 8.18 -11.80
C ILE A 77 -5.18 7.83 -13.28
N GLU A 78 -4.05 7.95 -13.97
CA GLU A 78 -3.92 7.53 -15.36
C GLU A 78 -3.66 6.02 -15.45
N ASP A 79 -3.68 5.47 -16.67
CA ASP A 79 -3.40 4.05 -16.90
C ASP A 79 -2.00 3.60 -16.43
N THR A 80 -1.07 4.54 -16.24
CA THR A 80 0.29 4.27 -15.78
C THR A 80 0.46 4.25 -14.26
N LEU A 81 -0.64 4.29 -13.50
CA LEU A 81 -0.67 4.45 -12.03
C LEU A 81 0.04 5.73 -11.55
N SER A 82 0.09 6.75 -12.40
CA SER A 82 0.45 8.12 -12.05
C SER A 82 -0.79 8.88 -11.59
N LEU A 83 -0.62 9.78 -10.61
CA LEU A 83 -1.66 10.76 -10.28
C LEU A 83 -1.67 11.87 -11.33
N ASN A 84 -2.87 12.22 -11.81
CA ASN A 84 -3.09 13.48 -12.52
C ASN A 84 -3.20 14.65 -11.53
N ASP A 85 -3.47 15.86 -12.02
CA ASP A 85 -3.53 17.07 -11.18
C ASP A 85 -4.63 16.99 -10.11
N TYR A 86 -5.80 16.44 -10.44
CA TYR A 86 -6.89 16.24 -9.48
C TYR A 86 -6.52 15.21 -8.39
N GLY A 87 -5.87 14.11 -8.78
CA GLY A 87 -5.37 13.12 -7.82
C GLY A 87 -4.32 13.70 -6.87
N ARG A 88 -3.46 14.60 -7.36
CA ARG A 88 -2.48 15.32 -6.53
C ARG A 88 -3.17 16.29 -5.56
N GLN A 89 -4.16 17.06 -6.02
CA GLN A 89 -4.95 17.95 -5.16
C GLN A 89 -5.69 17.17 -4.07
N LEU A 90 -6.28 16.04 -4.43
CA LEU A 90 -6.92 15.13 -3.48
C LEU A 90 -5.92 14.65 -2.43
N TYR A 91 -4.74 14.20 -2.84
CA TYR A 91 -3.69 13.81 -1.91
C TYR A 91 -3.35 14.94 -0.93
N TYR A 92 -3.07 16.16 -1.42
CA TYR A 92 -2.67 17.27 -0.55
C TYR A 92 -3.76 17.65 0.47
N SER A 93 -5.04 17.50 0.10
CA SER A 93 -6.18 17.75 1.00
C SER A 93 -6.22 16.81 2.21
N TYR A 94 -5.73 15.56 2.04
CA TYR A 94 -5.78 14.52 3.08
C TYR A 94 -4.39 14.13 3.62
N ALA A 95 -3.30 14.59 3.03
CA ALA A 95 -1.92 14.29 3.43
C ALA A 95 -1.65 14.50 4.94
N PRO A 96 -2.20 15.54 5.62
CA PRO A 96 -2.01 15.72 7.05
C PRO A 96 -2.50 14.54 7.91
N LEU A 97 -3.40 13.69 7.41
CA LEU A 97 -3.90 12.52 8.15
C LEU A 97 -2.81 11.44 8.34
N LEU A 98 -1.83 11.37 7.44
CA LEU A 98 -0.76 10.37 7.52
C LEU A 98 0.27 10.65 8.61
N LYS A 99 0.34 11.89 9.13
CA LYS A 99 1.39 12.30 10.08
C LYS A 99 1.33 11.55 11.42
N TYR A 100 0.19 10.94 11.73
CA TYR A 100 -0.03 10.22 12.97
C TYR A 100 0.36 8.73 12.90
N HIS A 101 0.78 8.26 11.72
CA HIS A 101 1.14 6.86 11.49
C HIS A 101 2.58 6.76 11.00
N LYS A 102 3.32 5.80 11.53
CA LYS A 102 4.73 5.54 11.22
C LYS A 102 4.88 4.68 9.96
N PHE A 103 3.99 3.71 9.74
CA PHE A 103 4.09 2.82 8.59
C PHE A 103 4.06 3.54 7.23
N PRO A 104 3.24 4.59 6.98
CA PRO A 104 3.33 5.35 5.73
C PRO A 104 4.72 5.94 5.50
N GLN A 105 5.37 6.43 6.56
CA GLN A 105 6.74 6.92 6.47
C GLN A 105 7.72 5.78 6.18
N SER A 106 7.57 4.63 6.85
CA SER A 106 8.40 3.45 6.58
C SER A 106 8.23 2.90 5.16
N CYS A 107 7.04 3.01 4.57
CA CYS A 107 6.86 2.73 3.16
C CYS A 107 7.70 3.67 2.29
N LEU A 108 7.77 4.96 2.61
CA LEU A 108 8.54 5.92 1.80
C LEU A 108 10.04 5.76 1.98
N ASP A 109 10.49 5.45 3.18
CA ASP A 109 11.89 5.13 3.43
C ASP A 109 12.30 3.91 2.60
N MET A 110 11.47 2.85 2.60
CA MET A 110 11.69 1.68 1.75
C MET A 110 11.61 2.02 0.26
N LEU A 111 10.68 2.89 -0.16
CA LEU A 111 10.56 3.34 -1.55
C LEU A 111 11.83 4.05 -2.00
N ARG A 112 12.40 4.91 -1.15
CA ARG A 112 13.67 5.59 -1.39
C ARG A 112 14.81 4.59 -1.54
N ASP A 113 14.84 3.52 -0.74
CA ASP A 113 15.88 2.49 -0.82
C ASP A 113 15.85 1.72 -2.15
N TYR A 114 14.66 1.49 -2.73
CA TYR A 114 14.56 0.93 -4.09
C TYR A 114 14.89 1.94 -5.19
N GLY A 115 14.85 3.24 -4.89
CA GLY A 115 15.13 4.32 -5.83
C GLY A 115 14.33 4.18 -7.14
N CYS A 116 15.04 4.24 -8.27
CA CYS A 116 14.43 4.08 -9.59
C CYS A 116 14.11 2.63 -9.98
N ASN A 117 14.47 1.64 -9.16
CA ASN A 117 14.37 0.21 -9.50
C ASN A 117 13.25 -0.52 -8.75
N LEU A 118 12.03 -0.01 -8.86
CA LEU A 118 10.84 -0.65 -8.28
C LEU A 118 10.55 -2.05 -8.83
N TRP A 119 11.14 -2.43 -9.97
CA TRP A 119 10.98 -3.80 -10.50
C TRP A 119 11.59 -4.86 -9.58
N GLN A 120 12.66 -4.52 -8.84
CA GLN A 120 13.33 -5.42 -7.91
C GLN A 120 12.39 -6.01 -6.86
N VAL A 121 11.37 -5.26 -6.44
CA VAL A 121 10.30 -5.70 -5.53
C VAL A 121 9.65 -7.01 -6.00
N ASN A 122 9.44 -7.17 -7.31
CA ASN A 122 8.79 -8.37 -7.86
C ASN A 122 9.67 -9.62 -7.76
N HIS A 123 11.00 -9.44 -7.71
CA HIS A 123 11.95 -10.53 -7.51
C HIS A 123 12.13 -10.81 -6.03
N GLU A 124 12.33 -9.78 -5.22
CA GLU A 124 12.66 -9.90 -3.80
C GLU A 124 11.57 -10.58 -2.97
N ILE A 125 10.30 -10.35 -3.32
CA ILE A 125 9.16 -11.01 -2.65
C ILE A 125 9.26 -12.54 -2.68
N LEU A 126 9.88 -13.12 -3.73
CA LEU A 126 10.04 -14.57 -3.85
C LEU A 126 11.01 -15.14 -2.80
N PHE A 127 11.85 -14.29 -2.20
CA PHE A 127 12.83 -14.65 -1.18
C PHE A 127 12.33 -14.42 0.24
N ASP A 128 11.20 -13.73 0.42
CA ASP A 128 10.60 -13.49 1.73
C ASP A 128 10.22 -14.81 2.43
N PRO A 129 10.65 -15.04 3.68
CA PRO A 129 10.35 -16.28 4.39
C PRO A 129 8.86 -16.55 4.61
N GLN A 130 8.05 -15.53 4.88
CA GLN A 130 6.61 -15.69 5.07
C GLN A 130 5.93 -16.01 3.74
N PHE A 131 6.41 -15.40 2.65
CA PHE A 131 5.94 -15.72 1.30
C PHE A 131 6.22 -17.18 0.97
N LYS A 132 7.46 -17.65 1.15
CA LYS A 132 7.88 -19.03 0.82
C LYS A 132 7.07 -20.10 1.56
N LYS A 133 6.75 -19.89 2.84
CA LYS A 133 6.02 -20.85 3.68
C LYS A 133 4.57 -21.09 3.25
N LYS A 134 3.98 -20.19 2.47
CA LYS A 134 2.56 -20.22 2.08
C LYS A 134 2.36 -20.89 0.72
N ARG A 135 1.22 -21.54 0.51
CA ARG A 135 0.82 -22.06 -0.81
C ARG A 135 0.11 -20.98 -1.62
N VAL A 136 0.04 -21.16 -2.93
CA VAL A 136 -0.75 -20.27 -3.80
C VAL A 136 -2.22 -20.33 -3.37
N GLY A 137 -2.87 -19.17 -3.26
CA GLY A 137 -4.24 -19.03 -2.74
C GLY A 137 -4.32 -18.78 -1.23
N ASP A 138 -3.26 -19.08 -0.47
CA ASP A 138 -3.26 -18.86 0.98
C ASP A 138 -3.23 -17.37 1.33
N LYS A 139 -3.93 -17.01 2.41
CA LYS A 139 -3.85 -15.67 3.01
C LYS A 139 -2.57 -15.50 3.84
N ILE A 140 -1.97 -14.32 3.72
CA ILE A 140 -0.88 -13.81 4.55
C ILE A 140 -1.39 -12.53 5.21
N ILE A 141 -1.37 -12.48 6.54
CA ILE A 141 -2.01 -11.42 7.32
C ILE A 141 -0.94 -10.72 8.15
N PHE A 142 -0.85 -9.41 8.00
CA PHE A 142 -0.04 -8.56 8.83
C PHE A 142 -0.96 -7.71 9.71
N GLN A 143 -0.97 -8.00 11.00
CA GLN A 143 -1.79 -7.26 11.96
C GLN A 143 -1.05 -6.02 12.46
N PRO A 144 -1.79 -4.97 12.87
CA PRO A 144 -1.21 -3.87 13.59
C PRO A 144 -0.56 -4.37 14.89
N LEU A 145 0.60 -3.83 15.25
CA LEU A 145 1.11 -4.00 16.59
C LEU A 145 0.23 -3.17 17.52
N ILE A 146 -0.51 -3.87 18.37
CA ILE A 146 -1.14 -3.24 19.54
C ILE A 146 0.03 -2.73 20.38
N LYS A 147 0.12 -1.41 20.60
CA LYS A 147 0.95 -0.92 21.70
C LYS A 147 0.28 -1.44 22.96
N ASP A 148 0.94 -2.35 23.66
CA ASP A 148 0.58 -2.68 25.02
C ASP A 148 0.36 -1.37 25.79
N LEU A 149 -0.87 -1.13 26.23
CA LEU A 149 -1.22 -0.05 27.16
C LEU A 149 -0.77 -0.38 28.59
N SER A 150 0.03 -1.42 28.79
CA SER A 150 0.72 -1.75 30.03
C SER A 150 2.07 -1.05 30.11
N SER A 151 2.02 0.27 30.31
CA SER A 151 3.10 0.99 31.00
C SER A 151 2.50 2.21 31.75
N PRO A 152 1.98 2.01 32.96
CA PRO A 152 2.33 2.81 34.12
C PRO A 152 3.61 2.28 34.79
#